data_AF-A0A0F7ZQ28-F1
#
_entry.id   AF-A0A0F7ZQ28-F1
#
_cell.length_a   1.000
_cell.length_b   1.000
_cell.length_c   1.000
_cell.angle_alpha   90.00
_cell.angle_beta   90.00
_cell.angle_gamma   90.00
#
_symmetry.space_group_name_H-M   'P 1'
#
loop_
_entity.id
_entity.type
_entity.pdbx_description
1 polymer ?
#
loop_
_entity_poly.entity_id
_entity_poly.type
_entity_poly.pdbx_seq_one_letter_code
_entity_poly.pdbx_strand_id
1 'polypeptide(L)'
;MGDLSNCPLSDRDKELLEKFWTELENDRMERCTRCQETWFDMGLKDDICKRCIAKDKNKKEDEPCGSHEGASKNDAAVLDKVDDTVRHWGTREEAADWAKAVEWWTGKCAHCVGRGWRGQQVAHNMRDCESGGRQQLRKELGEAIFQEGSRALGGCSDCAMPRDFCNAWMKGAGGTWQKRHGAKCQNGKLVYDTIIGLYYSKTLKFRNQLIESMMDDDVKDLDDEGVAAWLGTAVSAEDIEGSEILKQLKAWTDMVRESH
;
A
#
# COMPACT_ATOMS: atom_id res chain seq x y z
N MET A 1 -55.94 -14.13 -16.12
CA MET A 1 -55.61 -12.84 -15.51
C MET A 1 -54.81 -13.13 -14.26
N GLY A 2 -53.51 -12.86 -14.26
CA GLY A 2 -52.64 -13.08 -13.11
C GLY A 2 -52.85 -11.96 -12.09
N ASP A 3 -53.06 -12.35 -10.85
CA ASP A 3 -53.33 -11.46 -9.73
C ASP A 3 -52.10 -10.56 -9.43
N LEU A 4 -52.25 -9.26 -9.65
CA LEU A 4 -51.22 -8.23 -9.39
C LEU A 4 -51.28 -7.69 -7.96
N SER A 5 -52.05 -8.35 -7.06
CA SER A 5 -52.22 -7.90 -5.68
C SER A 5 -51.06 -8.26 -4.74
N ASN A 6 -50.05 -9.01 -5.18
CA ASN A 6 -48.91 -9.33 -4.32
C ASN A 6 -47.88 -8.21 -4.36
N CYS A 7 -47.68 -7.58 -3.19
CA CYS A 7 -46.58 -6.65 -2.97
C CYS A 7 -45.27 -7.39 -3.32
N PRO A 8 -44.45 -6.88 -4.26
CA PRO A 8 -43.26 -7.59 -4.75
C PRO A 8 -42.16 -7.73 -3.69
N LEU A 9 -42.34 -7.08 -2.53
CA LEU A 9 -41.43 -7.12 -1.39
C LEU A 9 -42.09 -7.89 -0.26
N SER A 10 -41.41 -8.92 0.23
CA SER A 10 -41.80 -9.59 1.47
C SER A 10 -41.66 -8.61 2.65
N ASP A 11 -42.30 -8.90 3.77
CA ASP A 11 -42.17 -8.04 4.96
C ASP A 11 -40.71 -7.95 5.45
N ARG A 12 -39.93 -9.02 5.25
CA ARG A 12 -38.49 -9.02 5.51
C ARG A 12 -37.71 -8.05 4.60
N ASP A 13 -38.10 -7.91 3.34
CA ASP A 13 -37.46 -6.97 2.42
C ASP A 13 -37.79 -5.52 2.78
N LYS A 14 -39.02 -5.27 3.26
CA LYS A 14 -39.42 -3.95 3.77
C LYS A 14 -38.59 -3.57 5.00
N GLU A 15 -38.40 -4.49 5.94
CA GLU A 15 -37.54 -4.25 7.11
C GLU A 15 -36.08 -3.95 6.73
N LEU A 16 -35.55 -4.62 5.71
CA LEU A 16 -34.20 -4.35 5.20
C LEU A 16 -34.12 -2.96 4.55
N LEU A 17 -35.13 -2.58 3.77
CA LEU A 17 -35.20 -1.26 3.14
C LEU A 17 -35.33 -0.16 4.20
N GLU A 18 -36.20 -0.32 5.19
CA GLU A 18 -36.35 0.65 6.28
C GLU A 18 -35.05 0.84 7.05
N LYS A 19 -34.33 -0.23 7.38
CA LYS A 19 -33.00 -0.15 8.00
C LYS A 19 -32.00 0.57 7.11
N PHE A 20 -31.96 0.24 5.83
CA PHE A 20 -31.05 0.88 4.87
C PHE A 20 -31.32 2.38 4.75
N TRP A 21 -32.58 2.80 4.63
CA TRP A 21 -32.96 4.20 4.58
C TRP A 21 -32.66 4.93 5.90
N THR A 22 -32.88 4.28 7.04
CA THR A 22 -32.55 4.84 8.36
C THR A 22 -31.05 5.08 8.50
N GLU A 23 -30.21 4.12 8.09
CA GLU A 23 -28.75 4.28 8.08
C GLU A 23 -28.32 5.41 7.14
N LEU A 24 -28.89 5.49 5.92
CA LEU A 24 -28.61 6.56 4.97
C LEU A 24 -29.02 7.96 5.48
N GLU A 25 -30.14 8.08 6.19
CA GLU A 25 -30.58 9.36 6.79
C GLU A 25 -29.71 9.78 7.98
N ASN A 26 -29.14 8.80 8.69
CA ASN A 26 -28.21 9.04 9.79
C ASN A 26 -26.79 9.35 9.30
N ASP A 27 -26.46 9.00 8.07
CA ASP A 27 -25.15 9.23 7.47
C ASP A 27 -24.97 10.72 7.14
N ARG A 28 -24.20 11.42 7.98
CA ARG A 28 -23.92 12.85 7.83
C ARG A 28 -22.47 13.05 7.45
N MET A 29 -22.25 13.92 6.47
CA MET A 29 -20.89 14.36 6.15
C MET A 29 -20.33 15.15 7.33
N GLU A 30 -19.18 14.71 7.81
CA GLU A 30 -18.42 15.37 8.87
C GLU A 30 -17.52 16.43 8.24
N ARG A 31 -17.14 17.47 8.98
CA ARG A 31 -16.22 18.52 8.50
C ARG A 31 -15.06 18.71 9.47
N CYS A 32 -13.85 18.56 8.99
CA CYS A 32 -12.66 18.82 9.78
C CYS A 32 -12.44 20.33 9.89
N THR A 33 -12.30 20.84 11.11
CA THR A 33 -12.08 22.27 11.37
C THR A 33 -10.72 22.77 10.85
N ARG A 34 -9.74 21.86 10.68
CA ARG A 34 -8.37 22.21 10.33
C ARG A 34 -8.07 22.19 8.84
N CYS A 35 -8.35 21.07 8.16
CA CYS A 35 -8.18 21.00 6.70
C CYS A 35 -9.39 21.50 5.92
N GLN A 36 -10.52 21.76 6.60
CA GLN A 36 -11.78 22.22 6.01
C GLN A 36 -12.44 21.24 5.01
N GLU A 37 -11.93 20.02 4.90
CA GLU A 37 -12.54 18.97 4.09
C GLU A 37 -13.81 18.42 4.74
N THR A 38 -14.72 17.92 3.91
CA THR A 38 -16.03 17.41 4.32
C THR A 38 -16.29 16.05 3.66
N TRP A 39 -16.40 14.99 4.46
CA TRP A 39 -16.53 13.60 4.01
C TRP A 39 -17.35 12.76 5.00
N PHE A 40 -17.90 11.63 4.54
CA PHE A 40 -18.54 10.63 5.40
C PHE A 40 -17.49 9.85 6.20
N ASP A 41 -17.85 9.42 7.42
CA ASP A 41 -17.03 8.57 8.31
C ASP A 41 -15.56 9.01 8.46
N MET A 42 -15.32 10.31 8.68
CA MET A 42 -13.96 10.84 8.87
C MET A 42 -13.37 10.47 10.23
N GLY A 43 -14.21 10.04 11.18
CA GLY A 43 -13.79 9.68 12.53
C GLY A 43 -13.09 10.86 13.22
N LEU A 44 -13.78 12.00 13.25
CA LEU A 44 -13.28 13.22 13.90
C LEU A 44 -13.00 12.97 15.38
N LYS A 45 -11.88 13.49 15.86
CA LYS A 45 -11.58 13.62 17.30
C LYS A 45 -11.33 15.09 17.60
N ASP A 46 -12.11 15.64 18.52
CA ASP A 46 -12.15 17.08 18.82
C ASP A 46 -12.37 17.95 17.56
N ASP A 47 -13.28 17.54 16.68
CA ASP A 47 -13.59 18.16 15.37
C ASP A 47 -12.40 18.23 14.37
N ILE A 48 -11.35 17.43 14.61
CA ILE A 48 -10.17 17.32 13.76
C ILE A 48 -10.10 15.91 13.18
N CYS A 49 -9.89 15.79 11.87
CA CYS A 49 -9.76 14.48 11.22
C CYS A 49 -8.44 13.80 11.61
N LYS A 50 -8.45 12.46 11.58
CA LYS A 50 -7.29 11.62 11.88
C LYS A 50 -6.02 12.05 11.14
N ARG A 51 -6.15 12.46 9.86
CA ARG A 51 -5.07 13.01 9.02
C ARG A 51 -4.40 14.25 9.63
N CYS A 52 -5.19 15.19 10.14
CA CYS A 52 -4.64 16.40 10.77
C CYS A 52 -3.97 16.09 12.12
N ILE A 53 -4.53 15.15 12.89
CA ILE A 53 -3.96 14.70 14.17
C ILE A 53 -2.62 13.98 13.95
N ALA A 54 -2.54 13.09 12.95
CA ALA A 54 -1.30 12.40 12.60
C ALA A 54 -0.22 13.38 12.13
N LYS A 55 -0.60 14.40 11.36
CA LYS A 55 0.31 15.47 10.92
C LYS A 55 0.90 16.26 12.09
N ASP A 56 0.15 16.43 13.18
CA ASP A 56 0.65 17.08 14.39
C ASP A 56 1.61 16.19 15.19
N LYS A 57 1.36 14.87 15.26
CA LYS A 57 2.29 13.91 15.89
C LYS A 57 3.65 13.86 15.20
N ASN A 58 3.71 14.17 13.91
CA ASN A 58 4.94 14.16 13.11
C ASN A 58 5.68 15.51 13.08
N LYS A 59 5.18 16.56 13.75
CA LYS A 59 5.93 17.81 13.93
C LYS A 59 6.87 17.65 15.12
N LYS A 60 8.18 17.83 14.89
CA LYS A 60 9.14 18.07 15.98
C LYS A 60 8.71 19.33 16.73
N GLU A 61 8.81 19.30 18.07
CA GLU A 61 8.59 20.44 18.95
C GLU A 61 9.61 21.54 18.61
N ASP A 62 9.28 22.40 17.64
CA ASP A 62 9.70 23.80 17.46
C ASP A 62 9.65 24.19 15.97
N GLU A 63 8.45 24.46 15.46
CA GLU A 63 8.27 25.46 14.40
C GLU A 63 6.95 26.22 14.62
N PRO A 64 6.96 27.55 14.76
CA PRO A 64 5.74 28.34 14.81
C PRO A 64 5.08 28.43 13.42
N CYS A 65 3.75 28.52 13.44
CA CYS A 65 2.91 28.53 12.24
C CYS A 65 3.09 29.81 11.41
N GLY A 66 3.38 29.70 10.10
CA GLY A 66 3.22 30.83 9.17
C GLY A 66 3.85 30.63 7.78
N SER A 67 2.98 30.56 6.76
CA SER A 67 3.13 30.93 5.33
C SER A 67 4.32 30.47 4.47
N HIS A 68 3.97 30.07 3.23
CA HIS A 68 4.83 29.80 2.07
C HIS A 68 6.05 30.73 1.92
N GLU A 69 7.24 30.16 1.68
CA GLU A 69 8.07 30.31 0.47
C GLU A 69 9.38 29.52 0.63
N GLY A 70 9.93 29.05 -0.49
CA GLY A 70 10.98 28.01 -0.50
C GLY A 70 12.37 28.49 -0.09
N ALA A 71 13.18 27.57 0.44
CA ALA A 71 14.63 27.59 0.32
C ALA A 71 15.22 26.19 0.52
N SER A 72 16.36 26.01 -0.15
CA SER A 72 17.16 24.80 -0.30
C SER A 72 18.18 24.64 0.85
N LYS A 73 18.75 23.42 0.94
CA LYS A 73 19.98 22.97 1.65
C LYS A 73 19.77 22.50 3.10
N ASN A 74 20.43 21.47 3.64
CA ASN A 74 21.40 20.48 3.15
C ASN A 74 21.43 19.30 4.15
N ASP A 75 22.03 18.21 3.69
CA ASP A 75 22.39 16.95 4.34
C ASP A 75 22.64 16.94 5.85
N ALA A 76 22.05 15.94 6.52
CA ALA A 76 22.62 15.34 7.71
C ALA A 76 22.40 13.82 7.65
N ALA A 77 23.51 13.08 7.69
CA ALA A 77 23.59 11.63 7.67
C ALA A 77 22.74 11.02 8.79
N VAL A 78 21.74 10.21 8.40
CA VAL A 78 21.09 9.28 9.32
C VAL A 78 21.98 8.05 9.39
N LEU A 79 22.68 7.90 10.51
CA LEU A 79 23.42 6.70 10.84
C LEU A 79 22.41 5.55 11.00
N ASP A 80 22.56 4.57 10.13
CA ASP A 80 21.84 3.29 10.12
C ASP A 80 22.15 2.55 11.43
N LYS A 81 21.22 2.61 12.39
CA LYS A 81 21.25 1.68 13.51
C LYS A 81 20.70 0.37 12.96
N VAL A 82 21.56 -0.64 12.86
CA VAL A 82 21.17 -2.01 12.56
C VAL A 82 20.08 -2.41 13.56
N ASP A 83 18.88 -2.64 13.03
CA ASP A 83 17.69 -2.99 13.78
C ASP A 83 17.71 -4.50 14.05
N ASP A 84 17.70 -4.90 15.33
CA ASP A 84 17.71 -6.31 15.77
C ASP A 84 16.41 -7.07 15.42
N THR A 85 15.49 -6.47 14.68
CA THR A 85 14.18 -7.05 14.29
C THR A 85 14.15 -7.76 12.94
N VAL A 86 15.28 -7.79 12.20
CA VAL A 86 15.31 -8.39 10.85
C VAL A 86 15.04 -9.89 10.92
N ARG A 87 13.89 -10.31 10.38
CA ARG A 87 13.50 -11.72 10.30
C ARG A 87 14.32 -12.43 9.23
N HIS A 88 15.14 -13.40 9.64
CA HIS A 88 15.86 -14.27 8.71
C HIS A 88 14.92 -15.32 8.13
N TRP A 89 14.81 -15.36 6.80
CA TRP A 89 13.77 -16.15 6.13
C TRP A 89 14.29 -17.07 5.02
N GLY A 90 15.37 -16.70 4.32
CA GLY A 90 15.65 -17.28 3.00
C GLY A 90 17.10 -17.29 2.53
N THR A 91 17.28 -17.73 1.28
CA THR A 91 18.57 -17.77 0.57
C THR A 91 18.73 -16.62 -0.42
N ARG A 92 19.96 -16.34 -0.88
CA ARG A 92 20.19 -15.38 -1.97
C ARG A 92 19.40 -15.72 -3.25
N GLU A 93 19.13 -17.00 -3.52
CA GLU A 93 18.34 -17.42 -4.68
C GLU A 93 16.87 -16.95 -4.58
N GLU A 94 16.27 -17.01 -3.38
CA GLU A 94 14.93 -16.48 -3.15
C GLU A 94 14.86 -14.97 -3.36
N ALA A 95 15.90 -14.23 -2.93
CA ALA A 95 15.96 -12.80 -3.15
C ALA A 95 16.09 -12.45 -4.65
N ALA A 96 16.78 -13.28 -5.44
CA ALA A 96 16.83 -13.14 -6.89
C ALA A 96 15.46 -13.42 -7.53
N ASP A 97 14.67 -14.33 -6.98
CA ASP A 97 13.32 -14.61 -7.44
C ASP A 97 12.34 -13.45 -7.17
N TRP A 98 12.55 -12.67 -6.11
CA TRP A 98 11.82 -11.41 -5.92
C TRP A 98 12.09 -10.43 -7.07
N ALA A 99 13.35 -10.30 -7.49
CA ALA A 99 13.70 -9.43 -8.62
C ALA A 99 13.06 -9.90 -9.93
N LYS A 100 13.02 -11.21 -10.19
CA LYS A 100 12.31 -11.79 -11.36
C LYS A 100 10.81 -11.52 -11.30
N ALA A 101 10.19 -11.58 -10.11
CA ALA A 101 8.78 -11.24 -9.96
C ALA A 101 8.52 -9.77 -10.32
N VAL A 102 9.36 -8.85 -9.85
CA VAL A 102 9.25 -7.42 -10.20
C VAL A 102 9.44 -7.20 -11.70
N GLU A 103 10.44 -7.84 -12.32
CA GLU A 103 10.65 -7.78 -13.77
C GLU A 103 9.41 -8.27 -14.52
N TRP A 104 8.80 -9.37 -14.09
CA TRP A 104 7.58 -9.90 -14.69
C TRP A 104 6.42 -8.91 -14.66
N TRP A 105 6.29 -8.10 -13.61
CA TRP A 105 5.25 -7.06 -13.53
C TRP A 105 5.51 -5.82 -14.37
N THR A 106 6.70 -5.68 -14.95
CA THR A 106 7.05 -4.53 -15.79
C THR A 106 6.07 -4.40 -16.95
N GLY A 107 5.47 -3.21 -17.07
CA GLY A 107 4.49 -2.88 -18.10
C GLY A 107 3.12 -3.56 -17.94
N LYS A 108 2.81 -4.12 -16.76
CA LYS A 108 1.53 -4.80 -16.49
C LYS A 108 0.71 -4.06 -15.42
N CYS A 109 -0.59 -3.92 -15.67
CA CYS A 109 -1.53 -3.34 -14.72
C CYS A 109 -2.05 -4.38 -13.74
N ALA A 110 -1.52 -4.37 -12.52
CA ALA A 110 -1.87 -5.28 -11.45
C ALA A 110 -3.37 -5.29 -11.11
N HIS A 111 -4.00 -4.11 -11.09
CA HIS A 111 -5.45 -3.98 -10.90
C HIS A 111 -6.26 -4.72 -11.98
N CYS A 112 -5.87 -4.60 -13.25
CA CYS A 112 -6.54 -5.30 -14.35
C CYS A 112 -6.27 -6.81 -14.30
N VAL A 113 -5.05 -7.23 -13.99
CA VAL A 113 -4.73 -8.65 -13.77
C VAL A 113 -5.57 -9.22 -12.61
N GLY A 114 -5.71 -8.49 -11.51
CA GLY A 114 -6.54 -8.87 -10.38
C GLY A 114 -8.05 -8.91 -10.67
N ARG A 115 -8.50 -8.33 -11.80
CA ARG A 115 -9.86 -8.50 -12.33
C ARG A 115 -10.00 -9.72 -13.25
N GLY A 116 -8.90 -10.44 -13.51
CA GLY A 116 -8.84 -11.57 -14.43
C GLY A 116 -8.59 -11.20 -15.88
N TRP A 117 -8.26 -9.94 -16.19
CA TRP A 117 -7.91 -9.52 -17.56
C TRP A 117 -6.51 -10.01 -17.93
N ARG A 118 -6.26 -10.19 -19.24
CA ARG A 118 -5.02 -10.80 -19.75
C ARG A 118 -4.58 -10.19 -21.09
N GLY A 119 -3.36 -10.53 -21.51
CA GLY A 119 -2.80 -10.11 -22.80
C GLY A 119 -2.73 -8.59 -22.92
N GLN A 120 -3.15 -8.05 -24.07
CA GLN A 120 -3.05 -6.62 -24.36
C GLN A 120 -3.89 -5.76 -23.39
N GLN A 121 -4.94 -6.31 -22.78
CA GLN A 121 -5.80 -5.57 -21.86
C GLN A 121 -5.09 -5.17 -20.56
N VAL A 122 -3.97 -5.81 -20.22
CA VAL A 122 -3.19 -5.49 -19.02
C VAL A 122 -1.87 -4.80 -19.34
N ALA A 123 -1.53 -4.61 -20.62
CA ALA A 123 -0.25 -4.08 -21.07
C ALA A 123 -0.16 -2.55 -20.96
N HIS A 124 -0.24 -2.04 -19.72
CA HIS A 124 -0.10 -0.64 -19.37
C HIS A 124 0.26 -0.50 -17.89
N ASN A 125 0.79 0.66 -17.47
CA ASN A 125 1.05 0.91 -16.05
C ASN A 125 -0.25 1.18 -15.29
N MET A 126 -0.33 0.76 -14.05
CA MET A 126 -1.52 0.97 -13.22
C MET A 126 -1.87 2.46 -13.03
N ARG A 127 -0.85 3.34 -12.98
CA ARG A 127 -1.04 4.80 -12.88
C ARG A 127 -1.71 5.42 -14.11
N ASP A 128 -1.56 4.78 -15.26
CA ASP A 128 -2.15 5.20 -16.54
C ASP A 128 -3.48 4.46 -16.80
N CYS A 129 -3.94 3.62 -15.87
CA CYS A 129 -5.09 2.75 -16.07
C CYS A 129 -6.42 3.53 -16.07
N GLU A 130 -7.12 3.49 -17.20
CA GLU A 130 -8.46 4.06 -17.38
C GLU A 130 -9.56 3.24 -16.67
N SER A 131 -9.28 1.97 -16.36
CA SER A 131 -10.24 1.02 -15.78
C SER A 131 -10.33 1.06 -14.24
N GLY A 132 -9.80 2.12 -13.62
CA GLY A 132 -9.90 2.32 -12.17
C GLY A 132 -8.62 2.04 -11.38
N GLY A 133 -7.52 1.66 -12.06
CA GLY A 133 -6.27 1.29 -11.38
C GLY A 133 -5.66 2.47 -10.62
N ARG A 134 -5.57 3.64 -11.27
CA ARG A 134 -5.01 4.86 -10.64
C ARG A 134 -5.77 5.30 -9.39
N GLN A 135 -7.08 5.02 -9.31
CA GLN A 135 -7.92 5.38 -8.17
C GLN A 135 -7.62 4.51 -6.95
N GLN A 136 -7.14 3.27 -7.12
CA GLN A 136 -6.80 2.41 -5.98
C GLN A 136 -5.63 2.98 -5.17
N LEU A 137 -4.72 3.73 -5.81
CA LEU A 137 -3.58 4.38 -5.15
C LEU A 137 -3.98 5.48 -4.16
N ARG A 138 -5.25 5.91 -4.17
CA ARG A 138 -5.80 6.94 -3.28
C ARG A 138 -6.64 6.37 -2.14
N LYS A 139 -6.67 5.05 -2.00
CA LYS A 139 -7.30 4.39 -0.85
C LYS A 139 -6.32 4.27 0.31
N GLU A 140 -6.81 3.93 1.49
CA GLU A 140 -6.08 3.98 2.76
C GLU A 140 -4.70 3.30 2.72
N LEU A 141 -4.57 2.10 2.15
CA LEU A 141 -3.25 1.43 2.00
C LEU A 141 -2.29 2.25 1.14
N GLY A 142 -2.80 2.88 0.08
CA GLY A 142 -2.03 3.79 -0.76
C GLY A 142 -1.68 5.09 -0.01
N GLU A 143 -2.55 5.61 0.84
CA GLU A 143 -2.28 6.79 1.68
C GLU A 143 -1.21 6.46 2.72
N ALA A 144 -1.34 5.36 3.46
CA ALA A 144 -0.37 4.89 4.44
C ALA A 144 1.02 4.70 3.81
N ILE A 145 1.10 4.01 2.67
CA ILE A 145 2.36 3.81 1.95
C ILE A 145 2.91 5.15 1.44
N PHE A 146 2.11 5.92 0.68
CA PHE A 146 2.63 7.06 -0.08
C PHE A 146 2.72 8.39 0.66
N GLN A 147 1.77 8.68 1.54
CA GLN A 147 1.62 9.94 2.23
C GLN A 147 2.18 9.86 3.65
N GLU A 148 1.93 8.75 4.35
CA GLU A 148 2.34 8.58 5.76
C GLU A 148 3.74 7.96 5.89
N GLY A 149 4.23 7.33 4.82
CA GLY A 149 5.61 6.90 4.73
C GLY A 149 5.87 5.49 5.25
N SER A 150 4.84 4.64 5.32
CA SER A 150 4.94 3.19 5.59
C SER A 150 5.61 2.46 4.43
N ARG A 151 6.86 2.83 4.14
CA ARG A 151 7.69 2.29 3.07
C ARG A 151 8.32 0.97 3.50
N ALA A 152 8.72 0.19 2.50
CA ALA A 152 9.62 -0.93 2.65
C ALA A 152 10.90 -0.54 3.43
N LEU A 153 11.13 -1.25 4.53
CA LEU A 153 12.37 -1.26 5.29
C LEU A 153 13.34 -2.32 4.69
N GLY A 154 14.62 -2.29 5.07
CA GLY A 154 15.67 -3.22 4.58
C GLY A 154 16.09 -3.04 3.11
N GLY A 155 15.26 -2.40 2.27
CA GLY A 155 15.53 -2.19 0.86
C GLY A 155 15.62 -0.72 0.46
N CYS A 156 15.37 -0.48 -0.83
CA CYS A 156 15.19 0.84 -1.38
C CYS A 156 13.78 1.36 -1.03
N SER A 157 13.69 2.39 -0.20
CA SER A 157 12.40 3.02 0.16
C SER A 157 11.58 3.48 -1.04
N ASP A 158 12.24 3.81 -2.15
CA ASP A 158 11.57 4.28 -3.36
C ASP A 158 10.86 3.19 -4.15
N CYS A 159 11.52 2.06 -4.41
CA CYS A 159 11.00 0.99 -5.27
C CYS A 159 10.79 -0.35 -4.55
N ALA A 160 11.00 -0.39 -3.24
CA ALA A 160 10.98 -1.56 -2.35
C ALA A 160 12.03 -2.64 -2.62
N MET A 161 12.73 -2.63 -3.77
CA MET A 161 13.75 -3.62 -4.11
C MET A 161 14.87 -3.70 -3.06
N PRO A 162 15.49 -4.88 -2.87
CA PRO A 162 16.75 -4.99 -2.13
C PRO A 162 17.79 -4.07 -2.74
N ARG A 163 18.67 -3.50 -1.91
CA ARG A 163 19.67 -2.53 -2.36
C ARG A 163 20.63 -3.14 -3.40
N ASP A 164 20.93 -4.43 -3.27
CA ASP A 164 21.69 -5.25 -4.22
C ASP A 164 21.09 -5.26 -5.63
N PHE A 165 19.77 -5.14 -5.75
CA PHE A 165 19.04 -5.18 -7.01
C PHE A 165 18.48 -3.82 -7.43
N CYS A 166 18.93 -2.72 -6.82
CA CYS A 166 18.47 -1.37 -7.15
C CYS A 166 19.62 -0.51 -7.67
N ASN A 167 19.47 0.01 -8.90
CA ASN A 167 20.52 0.82 -9.55
C ASN A 167 20.80 2.15 -8.84
N ALA A 168 19.89 2.59 -7.97
CA ALA A 168 20.05 3.80 -7.18
C ALA A 168 20.99 3.61 -5.98
N TRP A 169 21.41 2.38 -5.68
CA TRP A 169 22.28 2.06 -4.56
C TRP A 169 23.65 1.55 -5.03
N MET A 170 24.63 1.68 -4.15
CA MET A 170 25.95 1.08 -4.29
C MET A 170 26.49 0.71 -2.91
N LYS A 171 27.24 -0.39 -2.86
CA LYS A 171 27.92 -0.84 -1.64
C LYS A 171 29.33 -0.26 -1.63
N GLY A 172 29.64 0.54 -0.61
CA GLY A 172 30.97 1.11 -0.41
C GLY A 172 31.99 0.05 0.03
N ALA A 173 33.28 0.41 0.04
CA ALA A 173 34.37 -0.50 0.40
C ALA A 173 34.26 -1.08 1.83
N GLY A 174 33.54 -0.39 2.73
CA GLY A 174 33.26 -0.85 4.10
C GLY A 174 31.97 -1.67 4.25
N GLY A 175 31.32 -2.08 3.15
CA GLY A 175 30.05 -2.80 3.19
C GLY A 175 28.81 -1.92 3.40
N THR A 176 29.01 -0.61 3.62
CA THR A 176 27.92 0.35 3.84
C THR A 176 27.20 0.71 2.54
N TRP A 177 25.87 0.78 2.61
CA TRP A 177 25.04 1.17 1.47
C TRP A 177 24.97 2.69 1.32
N GLN A 178 25.15 3.16 0.09
CA GLN A 178 25.02 4.58 -0.25
C GLN A 178 24.11 4.75 -1.46
N LYS A 179 23.19 5.72 -1.37
CA LYS A 179 22.35 6.11 -2.50
C LYS A 179 23.19 6.94 -3.47
N ARG A 180 23.21 6.55 -4.74
CA ARG A 180 23.89 7.30 -5.80
C ARG A 180 23.21 8.65 -5.98
N HIS A 181 24.00 9.73 -5.94
CA HIS A 181 23.47 11.09 -6.08
C HIS A 181 22.73 11.26 -7.42
N GLY A 182 21.50 11.77 -7.36
CA GLY A 182 20.65 12.01 -8.54
C GLY A 182 20.10 10.76 -9.23
N ALA A 183 20.42 9.55 -8.75
CA ALA A 183 19.92 8.33 -9.36
C ALA A 183 18.44 8.12 -9.09
N LYS A 184 17.69 7.78 -10.14
CA LYS A 184 16.32 7.28 -10.04
C LYS A 184 16.33 5.76 -10.05
N CYS A 185 15.49 5.17 -9.20
CA CYS A 185 15.31 3.72 -9.15
C CYS A 185 14.73 3.21 -10.46
N GLN A 186 15.29 2.15 -11.02
CA GLN A 186 14.86 1.59 -12.31
C GLN A 186 13.41 1.09 -12.29
N ASN A 187 12.93 0.64 -11.12
CA ASN A 187 11.59 0.10 -10.94
C ASN A 187 10.56 1.16 -10.47
N GLY A 188 10.96 2.42 -10.29
CA GLY A 188 10.06 3.50 -9.89
C GLY A 188 9.24 3.14 -8.64
N LYS A 189 7.91 3.11 -8.78
CA LYS A 189 6.95 2.72 -7.73
C LYS A 189 6.24 1.39 -8.02
N LEU A 190 6.77 0.58 -8.95
CA LEU A 190 6.11 -0.61 -9.49
C LEU A 190 5.68 -1.61 -8.42
N VAL A 191 6.53 -1.91 -7.43
CA VAL A 191 6.21 -2.86 -6.35
C VAL A 191 4.99 -2.40 -5.56
N TYR A 192 5.02 -1.16 -5.07
CA TYR A 192 3.92 -0.58 -4.30
C TYR A 192 2.63 -0.52 -5.12
N ASP A 193 2.70 -0.02 -6.35
CA ASP A 193 1.54 0.06 -7.23
C ASP A 193 0.95 -1.33 -7.47
N THR A 194 1.80 -2.35 -7.68
CA THR A 194 1.35 -3.72 -7.93
C THR A 194 0.61 -4.31 -6.73
N ILE A 195 1.18 -4.16 -5.54
CA ILE A 195 0.57 -4.66 -4.31
C ILE A 195 -0.78 -4.00 -4.05
N ILE A 196 -0.84 -2.67 -4.13
CA ILE A 196 -2.10 -1.93 -3.95
C ILE A 196 -3.14 -2.36 -5.00
N GLY A 197 -2.71 -2.55 -6.25
CA GLY A 197 -3.59 -2.97 -7.33
C GLY A 197 -4.21 -4.35 -7.14
N LEU A 198 -3.44 -5.31 -6.63
CA LEU A 198 -3.93 -6.66 -6.35
C LEU A 198 -4.77 -6.69 -5.07
N TYR A 199 -4.33 -6.00 -4.02
CA TYR A 199 -5.02 -5.91 -2.73
C TYR A 199 -6.45 -5.38 -2.88
N TYR A 200 -6.63 -4.29 -3.63
CA TYR A 200 -7.95 -3.72 -3.91
C TYR A 200 -8.62 -4.23 -5.19
N SER A 201 -8.08 -5.28 -5.80
CA SER A 201 -8.69 -5.87 -6.98
C SER A 201 -10.05 -6.49 -6.63
N LYS A 202 -10.86 -6.79 -7.66
CA LYS A 202 -12.20 -7.38 -7.45
C LYS A 202 -12.11 -8.78 -6.82
N THR A 203 -11.02 -9.50 -7.05
CA THR A 203 -10.85 -10.84 -6.50
C THR A 203 -10.25 -10.76 -5.10
N LEU A 204 -11.00 -11.22 -4.11
CA LEU A 204 -10.58 -11.19 -2.70
C LEU A 204 -9.43 -12.14 -2.37
N LYS A 205 -9.01 -13.02 -3.29
CA LYS A 205 -7.96 -14.04 -3.05
C LYS A 205 -6.64 -13.43 -2.56
N PHE A 206 -6.25 -12.27 -3.09
CA PHE A 206 -5.02 -11.61 -2.71
C PHE A 206 -5.13 -11.04 -1.29
N ARG A 207 -6.21 -10.31 -1.02
CA ARG A 207 -6.51 -9.79 0.32
C ARG A 207 -6.60 -10.90 1.36
N ASN A 208 -7.36 -11.95 1.09
CA ASN A 208 -7.53 -13.07 2.03
C ASN A 208 -6.20 -13.75 2.34
N GLN A 209 -5.40 -14.06 1.30
CA GLN A 209 -4.10 -14.70 1.51
C GLN A 209 -3.12 -13.81 2.30
N LEU A 210 -3.14 -12.49 2.08
CA LEU A 210 -2.34 -11.54 2.87
C LEU A 210 -2.78 -11.50 4.33
N ILE A 211 -4.09 -11.44 4.59
CA ILE A 211 -4.62 -11.47 5.96
C ILE A 211 -4.27 -12.79 6.66
N GLU A 212 -4.36 -13.93 5.98
CA GLU A 212 -3.93 -15.22 6.50
C GLU A 212 -2.44 -15.19 6.89
N SER A 213 -1.56 -14.67 6.02
CA SER A 213 -0.14 -14.54 6.32
C SER A 213 0.15 -13.56 7.48
N MET A 214 -0.60 -12.47 7.59
CA MET A 214 -0.50 -11.55 8.73
C MET A 214 -0.94 -12.21 10.04
N MET A 215 -2.00 -13.03 10.00
CA MET A 215 -2.47 -13.78 11.17
C MET A 215 -1.48 -14.87 11.59
N ASP A 216 -0.83 -15.55 10.65
CA ASP A 216 0.24 -16.52 10.93
C ASP A 216 1.45 -15.88 11.63
N ASP A 217 1.65 -14.57 11.40
CA ASP A 217 2.65 -13.73 12.05
C ASP A 217 2.18 -13.06 13.35
N ASP A 218 1.02 -13.46 13.89
CA ASP A 218 0.37 -12.93 15.09
C ASP A 218 0.04 -11.41 15.00
N VAL A 219 -0.15 -10.87 13.80
CA VAL A 219 -0.56 -9.47 13.60
C VAL A 219 -2.03 -9.28 13.93
N LYS A 220 -2.33 -8.29 14.78
CA LYS A 220 -3.70 -8.00 15.24
C LYS A 220 -4.37 -6.87 14.45
N ASP A 221 -3.59 -5.89 14.02
CA ASP A 221 -4.07 -4.73 13.28
C ASP A 221 -4.14 -5.09 11.80
N LEU A 222 -5.33 -5.53 11.38
CA LEU A 222 -5.62 -6.02 10.03
C LEU A 222 -6.28 -4.95 9.14
N ASP A 223 -6.29 -3.70 9.58
CA ASP A 223 -6.70 -2.55 8.78
C ASP A 223 -5.61 -2.16 7.77
N ASP A 224 -5.91 -1.20 6.90
CA ASP A 224 -5.01 -0.85 5.80
C ASP A 224 -3.70 -0.18 6.29
N GLU A 225 -3.72 0.47 7.46
CA GLU A 225 -2.52 1.01 8.12
C GLU A 225 -1.63 -0.12 8.67
N GLY A 226 -2.22 -1.09 9.37
CA GLY A 226 -1.54 -2.29 9.86
C GLY A 226 -0.98 -3.15 8.73
N VAL A 227 -1.72 -3.30 7.63
CA VAL A 227 -1.24 -3.94 6.39
C VAL A 227 -0.01 -3.21 5.84
N ALA A 228 -0.05 -1.87 5.75
CA ALA A 228 1.07 -1.08 5.25
C ALA A 228 2.33 -1.26 6.12
N ALA A 229 2.15 -1.23 7.45
CA ALA A 229 3.22 -1.42 8.41
C ALA A 229 3.84 -2.82 8.28
N TRP A 230 3.01 -3.87 8.23
CA TRP A 230 3.48 -5.24 8.10
C TRP A 230 4.23 -5.48 6.79
N LEU A 231 3.68 -5.04 5.65
CA LEU A 231 4.34 -5.12 4.35
C LEU A 231 5.69 -4.38 4.34
N GLY A 232 5.82 -3.32 5.14
CA GLY A 232 7.04 -2.55 5.29
C GLY A 232 8.15 -3.27 6.07
N THR A 233 7.83 -4.29 6.86
CA THR A 233 8.77 -4.98 7.76
C THR A 233 10.01 -5.49 7.03
N ALA A 234 11.19 -5.25 7.60
CA ALA A 234 12.46 -5.72 7.05
C ALA A 234 12.61 -7.24 7.19
N VAL A 235 13.10 -7.88 6.14
CA VAL A 235 13.43 -9.32 6.12
C VAL A 235 14.83 -9.53 5.54
N SER A 236 15.50 -10.61 5.93
CA SER A 236 16.78 -11.00 5.33
C SER A 236 16.72 -12.37 4.70
N ALA A 237 17.40 -12.48 3.56
CA ALA A 237 17.70 -13.73 2.88
C ALA A 237 19.23 -13.82 2.72
N GLU A 238 19.88 -14.62 3.57
CA GLU A 238 21.33 -14.61 3.79
C GLU A 238 21.89 -13.18 4.00
N ASP A 239 22.69 -12.68 3.06
CA ASP A 239 23.34 -11.36 3.08
C ASP A 239 22.52 -10.26 2.39
N ILE A 240 21.31 -10.57 1.93
CA ILE A 240 20.43 -9.64 1.22
C ILE A 240 19.28 -9.20 2.12
N GLU A 241 19.15 -7.88 2.29
CA GLU A 241 18.04 -7.26 3.00
C GLU A 241 16.92 -6.85 2.04
N GLY A 242 15.68 -7.12 2.42
CA GLY A 242 14.47 -6.74 1.70
C GLY A 242 13.34 -6.42 2.68
N SER A 243 12.10 -6.54 2.19
CA SER A 243 10.90 -6.34 2.99
C SER A 243 9.80 -7.35 2.65
N GLU A 244 8.85 -7.51 3.56
CA GLU A 244 7.73 -8.44 3.43
C GLU A 244 6.91 -8.20 2.15
N ILE A 245 6.80 -6.95 1.69
CA ILE A 245 6.14 -6.60 0.43
C ILE A 245 6.69 -7.36 -0.79
N LEU A 246 7.97 -7.71 -0.81
CA LEU A 246 8.58 -8.47 -1.92
C LEU A 246 8.25 -9.95 -1.84
N LYS A 247 8.23 -10.53 -0.64
CA LYS A 247 7.76 -11.91 -0.41
C LYS A 247 6.31 -12.02 -0.87
N GLN A 248 5.48 -11.05 -0.47
CA GLN A 248 4.08 -11.01 -0.85
C GLN A 248 3.89 -10.85 -2.37
N LEU A 249 4.68 -9.98 -3.00
CA LEU A 249 4.65 -9.81 -4.44
C LEU A 249 5.02 -11.12 -5.17
N LYS A 250 6.04 -11.84 -4.70
CA LYS A 250 6.46 -13.10 -5.30
C LYS A 250 5.35 -14.15 -5.18
N ALA A 251 4.77 -14.33 -3.99
CA ALA A 251 3.67 -15.27 -3.77
C ALA A 251 2.47 -14.97 -4.69
N TRP A 252 2.07 -13.70 -4.80
CA TRP A 252 0.99 -13.30 -5.69
C TRP A 252 1.32 -13.45 -7.17
N THR A 253 2.58 -13.26 -7.55
CA THR A 253 3.05 -13.52 -8.91
C THR A 253 2.87 -14.99 -9.27
N ASP A 254 3.22 -15.91 -8.38
CA ASP A 254 3.03 -17.34 -8.59
C ASP A 254 1.55 -17.71 -8.68
N MET A 255 0.72 -17.20 -7.77
CA MET A 255 -0.74 -17.40 -7.82
C MET A 255 -1.36 -16.94 -9.14
N VAL A 256 -0.87 -15.84 -9.71
CA VAL A 256 -1.32 -15.39 -11.03
C VAL A 256 -0.84 -16.36 -12.12
N ARG A 257 0.43 -16.76 -12.10
CA ARG A 257 1.03 -17.65 -13.12
C ARG A 257 0.46 -19.06 -13.12
N GLU A 258 0.07 -19.60 -11.96
CA GLU A 258 -0.61 -20.90 -11.87
C GLU A 258 -2.05 -20.85 -12.39
N SER A 259 -2.65 -19.66 -12.39
CA SER A 259 -3.96 -19.42 -12.97
C SER A 259 -3.91 -19.19 -14.49
N HIS A 260 -2.74 -19.33 -15.13
CA HIS A 260 -2.47 -19.16 -16.56
C HIS A 260 -2.09 -20.50 -17.20
#